data_AF-A0A7C4PTW1-F1
#
_entry.id   AF-A0A7C4PTW1-F1
#
_cell.length_a   1.000
_cell.length_b   1.000
_cell.length_c   1.000
_cell.angle_alpha   90.00
_cell.angle_beta   90.00
_cell.angle_gamma   90.00
#
_symmetry.space_group_name_H-M   'P 1'
#
loop_
_entity.id
_entity.type
_entity.pdbx_description
1 polymer ?
#
loop_
_entity_poly.entity_id
_entity_poly.type
_entity_poly.pdbx_seq_one_letter_code
_entity_poly.pdbx_strand_id
1 'polypeptide(L)'
;MIAQFIRKAFWLISLGLLLIACVRPTNEEKNWKARSGTSASLQATSSVFPTPTRTPMYFVTRDPDLPRYTPTPDSPHPLPTLRKDPETYVVQRGDTLGTIAQRYGVSIQNIVEANQIVNPDLLNVGQVLTIPAPQPLPPGPSYKIIPDSELVNGPAAAFFDTRKFVDGIDNYLSNLREEVDGITLTGAQIVERVSREYSVNPRLLLAILEYQSRWVTLRNPPENTLDYPIGYLHPAYKGLYRQLSWAANNLNRGYYLWKSGGVAAWILSDGSLVPPDETINAG
;
A
#
# COMPACT_ATOMS: atom_id res chain seq x y z
N MET A 1 57.35 6.20 -34.62
CA MET A 1 56.08 6.94 -34.58
C MET A 1 54.93 6.30 -35.40
N ILE A 2 55.15 5.16 -36.09
CA ILE A 2 54.13 4.49 -36.93
C ILE A 2 53.38 3.35 -36.18
N ALA A 3 53.99 2.75 -35.16
CA ALA A 3 53.43 1.59 -34.45
C ALA A 3 52.27 1.91 -33.47
N GLN A 4 52.11 3.15 -33.00
CA GLN A 4 51.01 3.54 -32.11
C GLN A 4 49.70 3.90 -32.85
N PHE A 5 49.77 4.21 -34.14
CA PHE A 5 48.58 4.54 -34.94
C PHE A 5 47.79 3.29 -35.34
N ILE A 6 48.49 2.18 -35.62
CA ILE A 6 47.89 0.91 -36.05
C ILE A 6 47.11 0.23 -34.90
N ARG A 7 47.56 0.37 -33.64
CA ARG A 7 46.86 -0.21 -32.48
C ARG A 7 45.55 0.50 -32.13
N LYS A 8 45.41 1.80 -32.39
CA LYS A 8 44.16 2.54 -32.17
C LYS A 8 43.13 2.30 -33.28
N ALA A 9 43.57 2.10 -34.52
CA ALA A 9 42.69 1.77 -35.65
C ALA A 9 42.03 0.39 -35.49
N PHE A 10 42.75 -0.61 -34.96
CA PHE A 10 42.22 -1.96 -34.77
C PHE A 10 41.14 -2.04 -33.66
N TRP A 11 41.25 -1.21 -32.62
CA TRP A 11 40.29 -1.19 -31.51
C TRP A 11 38.95 -0.53 -31.90
N LEU A 12 38.99 0.51 -32.74
CA LEU A 12 37.78 1.17 -33.24
C LEU A 12 36.99 0.31 -34.25
N ILE A 13 37.67 -0.51 -35.05
CA ILE A 13 37.00 -1.43 -35.98
C ILE A 13 36.37 -2.62 -35.23
N SER A 14 36.97 -3.06 -34.12
CA SER A 14 36.45 -4.15 -33.28
C SER A 14 35.20 -3.76 -32.48
N LEU A 15 35.04 -2.48 -32.13
CA LEU A 15 33.87 -1.97 -31.40
C LEU A 15 32.66 -1.69 -32.31
N GLY A 16 32.88 -1.46 -33.62
CA GLY A 16 31.80 -1.24 -34.59
C GLY A 16 31.11 -2.53 -35.07
N LEU A 17 31.78 -3.67 -34.98
CA LEU A 17 31.26 -4.97 -35.46
C LEU A 17 30.41 -5.74 -34.43
N LEU A 18 30.38 -5.30 -33.17
CA LEU A 18 29.57 -5.90 -32.09
C LEU A 18 28.16 -5.30 -31.95
N LEU A 19 27.83 -4.26 -32.72
CA LEU A 19 26.49 -3.62 -32.71
C LEU A 19 25.58 -4.04 -33.88
N ILE A 20 26.02 -4.97 -34.74
CA ILE A 20 25.22 -5.49 -35.87
C ILE A 20 24.51 -6.80 -35.47
N ALA A 21 23.95 -6.83 -34.26
CA ALA A 21 23.06 -7.90 -33.83
C ALA A 21 21.64 -7.60 -34.34
N CYS A 22 21.34 -8.15 -35.52
CA CYS A 22 20.01 -8.55 -36.01
C CYS A 22 18.81 -7.66 -35.62
N VAL A 23 18.59 -6.57 -36.35
CA VAL A 23 17.22 -6.10 -36.60
C VAL A 23 16.62 -7.02 -37.66
N ARG A 24 15.66 -7.87 -37.29
CA ARG A 24 14.81 -8.57 -38.27
C ARG A 24 13.62 -7.65 -38.58
N PRO A 25 13.48 -7.12 -39.81
CA PRO A 25 12.22 -6.53 -40.22
C PRO A 25 11.15 -7.63 -40.24
N THR A 26 10.05 -7.43 -39.52
CA THR A 26 8.89 -8.31 -39.61
C THR A 26 8.24 -8.11 -40.97
N ASN A 27 8.03 -9.19 -41.72
CA ASN A 27 7.25 -9.16 -42.95
C ASN A 27 5.85 -8.64 -42.63
N GLU A 28 5.47 -7.53 -43.26
CA GLU A 28 4.11 -6.98 -43.25
C GLU A 28 3.14 -7.98 -43.89
N GLU A 29 2.66 -8.97 -43.14
CA GLU A 29 1.59 -9.83 -43.64
C GLU A 29 0.76 -10.42 -42.50
N LYS A 30 -0.02 -9.55 -41.85
CA LYS A 30 -1.39 -9.82 -41.37
C LYS A 30 -1.99 -8.55 -40.77
N ASN A 31 -2.20 -7.56 -41.63
CA ASN A 31 -3.10 -6.46 -41.32
C ASN A 31 -4.52 -7.02 -41.32
N TRP A 32 -5.15 -7.09 -40.15
CA TRP A 32 -6.60 -7.24 -40.05
C TRP A 32 -7.22 -6.10 -40.88
N LYS A 33 -7.95 -6.46 -41.94
CA LYS A 33 -8.79 -5.52 -42.68
C LYS A 33 -10.16 -5.56 -42.04
N ALA A 34 -10.54 -4.47 -41.37
CA ALA A 34 -11.94 -4.26 -41.03
C ALA A 34 -12.75 -4.27 -42.33
N ARG A 35 -13.83 -5.06 -42.37
CA ARG A 35 -14.78 -5.05 -43.49
C ARG A 35 -15.29 -3.62 -43.67
N SER A 36 -15.02 -3.02 -44.83
CA SER A 36 -15.69 -1.80 -45.26
C SER A 36 -17.14 -2.14 -45.60
N GLY A 37 -18.00 -2.10 -44.58
CA GLY A 37 -19.44 -2.15 -44.73
C GLY A 37 -19.96 -0.82 -45.28
N THR A 38 -20.95 -0.93 -46.17
CA THR A 38 -21.64 0.16 -46.86
C THR A 38 -22.14 1.22 -45.89
N SER A 39 -21.85 2.49 -46.16
CA SER A 39 -22.38 3.64 -45.41
C SER A 39 -23.90 3.72 -45.55
N ALA A 40 -24.63 3.19 -44.57
CA ALA A 40 -26.05 3.45 -44.43
C ALA A 40 -26.24 4.82 -43.77
N SER A 41 -26.86 5.77 -44.48
CA SER A 41 -27.28 7.05 -43.91
C SER A 41 -28.39 6.80 -42.89
N LEU A 42 -28.11 6.99 -41.60
CA LEU A 42 -29.12 6.96 -40.54
C LEU A 42 -29.62 8.39 -40.30
N GLN A 43 -30.88 8.64 -40.60
CA GLN A 43 -31.58 9.86 -40.20
C GLN A 43 -31.71 9.90 -38.67
N ALA A 44 -31.31 11.02 -38.06
CA ALA A 44 -31.44 11.22 -36.63
C ALA A 44 -32.91 11.52 -36.27
N THR A 45 -33.60 10.56 -35.68
CA THR A 45 -34.82 10.81 -34.92
C THR A 45 -34.44 11.19 -33.48
N SER A 46 -34.79 12.39 -33.06
CA SER A 46 -34.61 12.88 -31.70
C SER A 46 -35.59 12.19 -30.75
N SER A 47 -35.19 11.06 -30.18
CA SER A 47 -35.87 10.45 -29.03
C SER A 47 -35.29 11.02 -27.74
N VAL A 48 -36.13 11.66 -26.92
CA VAL A 48 -35.80 12.04 -25.55
C VAL A 48 -35.65 10.75 -24.74
N PHE A 49 -34.41 10.34 -24.49
CA PHE A 49 -34.12 9.24 -23.57
C PHE A 49 -34.21 9.76 -22.14
N PRO A 50 -34.80 9.01 -21.19
CA PRO A 50 -34.68 9.34 -19.78
C PRO A 50 -33.19 9.42 -19.43
N THR A 51 -32.81 10.43 -18.65
CA THR A 51 -31.46 10.54 -18.07
C THR A 51 -31.10 9.18 -17.47
N PRO A 52 -30.01 8.53 -17.90
CA PRO A 52 -29.64 7.24 -17.33
C PRO A 52 -29.36 7.46 -15.85
N THR A 53 -30.26 6.98 -14.99
CA THR A 53 -29.94 6.79 -13.58
C THR A 53 -28.81 5.77 -13.57
N ARG A 54 -27.60 6.23 -13.24
CA ARG A 54 -26.40 5.40 -13.14
C ARG A 54 -26.76 4.18 -12.30
N THR A 55 -26.88 3.02 -12.94
CA THR A 55 -26.97 1.75 -12.23
C THR A 55 -25.75 1.70 -11.32
N PRO A 56 -25.88 1.44 -10.01
CA PRO A 56 -24.71 1.19 -9.18
C PRO A 56 -23.91 0.09 -9.87
N MET A 57 -22.73 0.44 -10.37
CA MET A 57 -21.81 -0.52 -10.95
C MET A 57 -21.33 -1.37 -9.78
N TYR A 58 -21.97 -2.52 -9.57
CA TYR A 58 -21.35 -3.59 -8.82
C TYR A 58 -20.22 -4.07 -9.72
N PHE A 59 -18.98 -3.64 -9.44
CA PHE A 59 -17.82 -4.27 -10.04
C PHE A 59 -17.98 -5.76 -9.79
N VAL A 60 -17.87 -6.56 -10.85
CA VAL A 60 -17.64 -7.99 -10.68
C VAL A 60 -16.38 -8.09 -9.82
N THR A 61 -16.54 -8.37 -8.53
CA THR A 61 -15.44 -8.37 -7.56
C THR A 61 -14.44 -9.49 -7.85
N ARG A 62 -14.82 -10.41 -8.74
CA ARG A 62 -14.05 -11.55 -9.19
C ARG A 62 -14.66 -12.14 -10.45
N ASP A 63 -13.82 -12.34 -11.47
CA ASP A 63 -14.16 -13.19 -12.61
C ASP A 63 -14.44 -14.63 -12.11
N PRO A 64 -15.62 -15.21 -12.40
CA PRO A 64 -15.98 -16.55 -11.94
C PRO A 64 -14.99 -17.64 -12.38
N ASP A 65 -14.23 -17.41 -13.45
CA ASP A 65 -13.26 -18.36 -14.00
C ASP A 65 -11.87 -18.26 -13.33
N LEU A 66 -11.62 -17.23 -12.53
CA LEU A 66 -10.39 -17.11 -11.73
C LEU A 66 -10.46 -18.03 -10.50
N PRO A 67 -9.33 -18.62 -10.05
CA PRO A 67 -9.29 -19.50 -8.88
C PRO A 67 -9.80 -18.82 -7.59
N ARG A 68 -10.43 -19.59 -6.68
CA ARG A 68 -10.78 -19.08 -5.35
C ARG A 68 -9.49 -19.05 -4.54
N TYR A 69 -9.01 -17.87 -4.15
CA TYR A 69 -8.03 -17.80 -3.09
C TYR A 69 -8.75 -17.97 -1.76
N THR A 70 -8.67 -19.17 -1.19
CA THR A 70 -9.01 -19.37 0.22
C THR A 70 -7.90 -18.72 1.04
N PRO A 71 -8.22 -18.05 2.16
CA PRO A 71 -7.18 -17.56 3.07
C PRO A 71 -6.23 -18.69 3.45
N THR A 72 -4.94 -18.38 3.53
CA THR A 72 -3.89 -19.38 3.78
C THR A 72 -4.16 -20.06 5.12
N PRO A 73 -4.38 -21.39 5.16
CA PRO A 73 -4.38 -22.13 6.42
C PRO A 73 -3.01 -21.95 7.09
N ASP A 74 -3.00 -21.72 8.40
CA ASP A 74 -1.77 -21.55 9.16
C ASP A 74 -1.89 -22.41 10.41
N SER A 75 -0.78 -23.04 10.80
CA SER A 75 -0.73 -23.82 12.04
C SER A 75 -0.57 -22.86 13.21
N PRO A 76 -0.98 -23.23 14.44
CA PRO A 76 -0.78 -22.39 15.61
C PRO A 76 0.68 -21.93 15.73
N HIS A 77 0.88 -20.62 15.81
CA HIS A 77 2.17 -19.97 15.96
C HIS A 77 2.40 -19.62 17.43
N PRO A 78 3.50 -20.07 18.07
CA PRO A 78 3.81 -19.66 19.43
C PRO A 78 4.11 -18.15 19.46
N LEU A 79 3.46 -17.43 20.36
CA LEU A 79 3.67 -16.00 20.54
C LEU A 79 4.86 -15.73 21.47
N PRO A 80 5.64 -14.66 21.24
CA PRO A 80 6.61 -14.19 22.21
C PRO A 80 5.96 -13.87 23.55
N THR A 81 6.66 -14.19 24.63
CA THR A 81 6.17 -13.93 25.98
C THR A 81 6.23 -12.44 26.30
N LEU A 82 5.12 -11.89 26.80
CA LEU A 82 5.07 -10.52 27.29
C LEU A 82 5.74 -10.42 28.66
N ARG A 83 6.41 -9.29 28.90
CA ARG A 83 6.99 -8.93 30.20
C ARG A 83 5.88 -8.77 31.25
N LYS A 84 6.16 -9.20 32.48
CA LYS A 84 5.20 -9.14 33.60
C LYS A 84 5.44 -7.98 34.55
N ASP A 85 6.69 -7.54 34.68
CA ASP A 85 7.10 -6.53 35.67
C ASP A 85 7.48 -5.23 34.99
N PRO A 86 7.22 -4.04 35.58
CA PRO A 86 7.64 -2.75 35.03
C PRO A 86 9.17 -2.67 34.86
N GLU A 87 9.62 -1.84 33.92
CA GLU A 87 11.04 -1.62 33.63
C GLU A 87 11.38 -0.12 33.68
N THR A 88 12.58 0.23 34.10
CA THR A 88 13.04 1.63 34.09
C THR A 88 13.86 1.91 32.84
N TYR A 89 13.52 2.98 32.12
CA TYR A 89 14.21 3.44 30.92
C TYR A 89 14.74 4.86 31.09
N VAL A 90 15.96 5.12 30.61
CA VAL A 90 16.55 6.47 30.59
C VAL A 90 16.50 7.01 29.17
N VAL A 91 15.78 8.11 28.98
CA VAL A 91 15.57 8.75 27.68
C VAL A 91 16.90 9.13 27.03
N GLN A 92 17.08 8.69 25.79
CA GLN A 92 18.24 8.97 24.97
C GLN A 92 17.97 10.06 23.93
N ARG A 93 19.04 10.64 23.38
CA ARG A 93 18.91 11.64 22.32
C ARG A 93 18.21 11.04 21.10
N GLY A 94 17.13 11.69 20.65
CA GLY A 94 16.34 11.26 19.50
C GLY A 94 15.17 10.34 19.84
N ASP A 95 15.00 9.97 21.11
CA ASP A 95 13.83 9.23 21.53
C ASP A 95 12.56 10.09 21.47
N THR A 96 11.47 9.43 21.11
CA THR A 96 10.10 9.93 21.27
C THR A 96 9.32 8.94 22.12
N LEU A 97 8.22 9.37 22.75
CA LEU A 97 7.34 8.42 23.44
C LEU A 97 6.82 7.33 22.50
N GLY A 98 6.56 7.65 21.23
CA GLY A 98 6.14 6.67 20.23
C GLY A 98 7.18 5.59 19.96
N THR A 99 8.46 5.95 19.79
CA THR A 99 9.54 4.98 19.57
C THR A 99 9.80 4.11 20.81
N ILE A 100 9.69 4.69 22.01
CA ILE A 100 9.84 3.94 23.27
C ILE A 100 8.66 2.98 23.45
N ALA A 101 7.43 3.48 23.31
CA ALA A 101 6.20 2.70 23.35
C ALA A 101 6.25 1.49 22.40
N GLN A 102 6.66 1.72 21.16
CA GLN A 102 6.82 0.67 20.15
C GLN A 102 7.86 -0.38 20.56
N ARG A 103 9.02 0.03 21.09
CA ARG A 103 10.08 -0.88 21.55
C ARG A 103 9.60 -1.79 22.66
N TYR A 104 8.82 -1.25 23.59
CA TYR A 104 8.40 -1.97 24.79
C TYR A 104 7.02 -2.64 24.68
N GLY A 105 6.32 -2.50 23.55
CA GLY A 105 5.01 -3.10 23.33
C GLY A 105 3.93 -2.55 24.27
N VAL A 106 3.99 -1.25 24.59
CA VAL A 106 3.00 -0.55 25.44
C VAL A 106 2.47 0.67 24.72
N SER A 107 1.26 1.14 25.07
CA SER A 107 0.72 2.37 24.48
C SER A 107 1.42 3.62 25.03
N ILE A 108 1.42 4.70 24.25
CA ILE A 108 1.94 6.01 24.70
C ILE A 108 1.18 6.46 25.96
N GLN A 109 -0.13 6.28 25.98
CA GLN A 109 -0.99 6.65 27.10
C GLN A 109 -0.58 5.94 28.40
N ASN A 110 -0.26 4.65 28.34
CA ASN A 110 0.21 3.91 29.52
C ASN A 110 1.52 4.48 30.07
N ILE A 111 2.45 4.91 29.20
CA ILE A 111 3.70 5.56 29.64
C ILE A 111 3.40 6.93 30.25
N VAL A 112 2.52 7.72 29.61
CA VAL A 112 2.13 9.04 30.08
C VAL A 112 1.50 8.97 31.48
N GLU A 113 0.58 8.04 31.69
CA GLU A 113 -0.09 7.83 32.99
C GLU A 113 0.88 7.34 34.06
N ALA A 114 1.72 6.35 33.74
CA ALA A 114 2.70 5.80 34.69
C ALA A 114 3.73 6.84 35.16
N ASN A 115 3.99 7.88 34.36
CA ASN A 115 5.02 8.89 34.63
C ASN A 115 4.44 10.29 34.86
N GLN A 116 3.11 10.45 34.86
CA GLN A 116 2.42 11.74 35.01
C GLN A 116 2.93 12.82 34.03
N ILE A 117 3.17 12.43 32.78
CA ILE A 117 3.72 13.33 31.76
C ILE A 117 2.65 14.33 31.33
N VAL A 118 2.94 15.62 31.48
CA VAL A 118 2.00 16.70 31.09
C VAL A 118 1.99 16.93 29.59
N ASN A 119 3.17 16.90 28.95
CA ASN A 119 3.31 17.08 27.51
C ASN A 119 4.01 15.86 26.87
N PRO A 120 3.26 14.96 26.19
CA PRO A 120 3.81 13.77 25.55
C PRO A 120 4.84 14.03 24.44
N ASP A 121 4.83 15.23 23.84
CA ASP A 121 5.72 15.60 22.73
C ASP A 121 7.08 16.14 23.21
N LEU A 122 7.25 16.33 24.53
CA LEU A 122 8.46 16.89 25.11
C LEU A 122 9.11 15.91 26.09
N LEU A 123 10.18 15.26 25.63
CA LEU A 123 11.04 14.42 26.47
C LEU A 123 12.41 15.06 26.67
N ASN A 124 12.95 14.96 27.89
CA ASN A 124 14.29 15.43 28.20
C ASN A 124 15.28 14.26 28.17
N VAL A 125 16.45 14.45 27.53
CA VAL A 125 17.52 13.45 27.58
C VAL A 125 17.97 13.24 29.02
N GLY A 126 18.11 11.98 29.45
CA GLY A 126 18.40 11.61 30.83
C GLY A 126 17.17 11.50 31.73
N GLN A 127 15.98 11.85 31.25
CA GLN A 127 14.72 11.63 31.98
C GLN A 127 14.53 10.14 32.22
N VAL A 128 14.24 9.78 33.47
CA VAL A 128 13.95 8.40 33.87
C VAL A 128 12.45 8.16 33.73
N LEU A 129 12.09 7.13 32.97
CA LEU A 129 10.72 6.70 32.74
C LEU A 129 10.50 5.32 33.35
N THR A 130 9.36 5.15 34.01
CA THR A 130 8.80 3.84 34.36
C THR A 130 7.99 3.34 33.18
N ILE A 131 8.41 2.24 32.59
CA ILE A 131 7.71 1.56 31.49
C ILE A 131 6.84 0.46 32.11
N PRO A 132 5.50 0.62 32.14
CA PRO A 132 4.62 -0.36 32.74
C PRO A 132 4.71 -1.71 32.01
N ALA A 133 4.27 -2.78 32.67
CA ALA A 133 4.11 -4.06 32.00
C ALA A 133 2.97 -3.99 30.95
N PRO A 134 3.13 -4.62 29.77
CA PRO A 134 2.04 -4.74 28.81
C PRO A 134 0.81 -5.42 29.43
N GLN A 135 -0.38 -4.86 29.20
CA GLN A 135 -1.65 -5.41 29.67
C GLN A 135 -2.50 -5.84 28.47
N PRO A 136 -2.32 -7.08 27.96
CA PRO A 136 -3.06 -7.55 26.81
C PRO A 136 -4.52 -7.83 27.17
N LEU A 137 -5.42 -7.46 26.26
CA LEU A 137 -6.78 -7.97 26.19
C LEU A 137 -6.78 -9.45 25.75
N PRO A 138 -7.94 -10.14 25.81
CA PRO A 138 -8.07 -11.45 25.19
C PRO A 138 -7.62 -11.44 23.72
N PRO A 139 -7.13 -12.57 23.18
CA PRO A 139 -6.71 -12.66 21.79
C PRO A 139 -7.81 -12.21 20.83
N GLY A 140 -7.38 -11.61 19.72
CA GLY A 140 -8.24 -11.23 18.61
C GLY A 140 -8.90 -12.43 17.92
N PRO A 141 -9.74 -12.20 16.91
CA PRO A 141 -10.40 -13.28 16.18
C PRO A 141 -9.39 -14.07 15.33
N SER A 142 -9.63 -15.38 15.17
CA SER A 142 -8.93 -16.25 14.21
C SER A 142 -9.43 -16.10 12.75
N TYR A 143 -10.32 -15.15 12.50
CA TYR A 143 -10.95 -14.96 11.19
C TYR A 143 -9.95 -14.40 10.17
N LYS A 144 -9.83 -15.11 9.04
CA LYS A 144 -8.92 -14.78 7.95
C LYS A 144 -9.64 -14.05 6.84
N ILE A 145 -9.23 -12.81 6.58
CA ILE A 145 -9.90 -11.92 5.62
C ILE A 145 -9.37 -12.16 4.20
N ILE A 146 -8.04 -12.18 4.05
CA ILE A 146 -7.36 -12.36 2.77
C ILE A 146 -6.25 -13.42 2.87
N PRO A 147 -5.84 -14.06 1.77
CA PRO A 147 -4.65 -14.89 1.74
C PRO A 147 -3.37 -14.05 1.83
N ASP A 148 -2.29 -14.65 2.32
CA ASP A 148 -0.96 -14.02 2.43
C ASP A 148 -0.47 -13.43 1.12
N SER A 149 -0.78 -14.08 -0.01
CA SER A 149 -0.38 -13.63 -1.34
C SER A 149 -1.09 -12.37 -1.80
N GLU A 150 -2.21 -11.99 -1.19
CA GLU A 150 -2.96 -10.77 -1.54
C GLU A 150 -2.43 -9.54 -0.80
N LEU A 151 -1.67 -9.68 0.29
CA LEU A 151 -1.02 -8.55 0.94
C LEU A 151 0.18 -8.05 0.11
N VAL A 152 1.02 -8.97 -0.35
CA VAL A 152 2.26 -8.66 -1.07
C VAL A 152 1.98 -8.38 -2.54
N ASN A 153 2.70 -7.42 -3.13
CA ASN A 153 2.69 -7.16 -4.57
C ASN A 153 3.43 -8.27 -5.33
N GLY A 154 2.76 -9.41 -5.51
CA GLY A 154 3.27 -10.60 -6.19
C GLY A 154 2.52 -10.93 -7.49
N PRO A 155 2.72 -12.15 -8.04
CA PRO A 155 2.07 -12.59 -9.28
C PRO A 155 0.54 -12.47 -9.27
N ALA A 156 -0.11 -12.53 -8.10
CA ALA A 156 -1.55 -12.32 -7.96
C ALA A 156 -2.02 -10.92 -8.43
N ALA A 157 -1.14 -9.91 -8.37
CA ALA A 157 -1.43 -8.56 -8.83
C ALA A 157 -1.06 -8.32 -10.31
N ALA A 158 -0.41 -9.27 -10.99
CA ALA A 158 0.18 -9.06 -12.33
C ALA A 158 -0.84 -8.67 -13.41
N PHE A 159 -2.10 -9.11 -13.25
CA PHE A 159 -3.18 -8.83 -14.21
C PHE A 159 -4.07 -7.65 -13.80
N PHE A 160 -3.78 -7.00 -12.66
CA PHE A 160 -4.55 -5.86 -12.20
C PHE A 160 -3.93 -4.55 -12.72
N ASP A 161 -4.61 -3.93 -13.68
CA ASP A 161 -4.24 -2.60 -14.18
C ASP A 161 -4.88 -1.52 -13.29
N THR A 162 -4.05 -0.93 -12.42
CA THR A 162 -4.47 0.06 -11.42
C THR A 162 -5.01 1.32 -12.10
N ARG A 163 -4.33 1.83 -13.13
CA ARG A 163 -4.76 3.02 -13.88
C ARG A 163 -6.08 2.76 -14.58
N LYS A 164 -6.21 1.65 -15.33
CA LYS A 164 -7.47 1.31 -16.00
C LYS A 164 -8.63 1.16 -15.02
N PHE A 165 -8.38 0.60 -13.83
CA PHE A 165 -9.41 0.47 -12.80
C PHE A 165 -9.85 1.83 -12.23
N VAL A 166 -8.89 2.66 -11.80
CA VAL A 166 -9.17 3.96 -11.19
C VAL A 166 -9.79 4.93 -12.21
N ASP A 167 -9.20 5.03 -13.40
CA ASP A 167 -9.58 5.99 -14.44
C ASP A 167 -10.83 5.53 -15.23
N GLY A 168 -11.23 4.26 -15.10
CA GLY A 168 -12.45 3.73 -15.72
C GLY A 168 -13.74 4.24 -15.09
N ILE A 169 -13.64 4.99 -13.99
CA ILE A 169 -14.76 5.48 -13.19
C ILE A 169 -14.52 6.96 -12.89
N ASP A 170 -15.52 7.82 -13.12
CA ASP A 170 -15.48 9.21 -12.63
C ASP A 170 -15.67 9.22 -11.10
N ASN A 171 -14.54 9.13 -10.38
CA ASN A 171 -14.42 9.12 -8.91
C ASN A 171 -13.42 10.21 -8.44
N TYR A 172 -13.28 10.39 -7.13
CA TYR A 172 -12.35 11.39 -6.59
C TYR A 172 -10.89 11.08 -6.93
N LEU A 173 -10.48 9.82 -6.78
CA LEU A 173 -9.10 9.38 -6.99
C LEU A 173 -8.60 9.60 -8.43
N SER A 174 -9.44 9.39 -9.44
CA SER A 174 -9.15 9.59 -10.87
C SER A 174 -8.93 11.06 -11.23
N ASN A 175 -9.64 11.96 -10.54
CA ASN A 175 -9.54 13.40 -10.72
C ASN A 175 -8.41 14.04 -9.88
N LEU A 176 -7.91 13.33 -8.86
CA LEU A 176 -6.84 13.80 -7.98
C LEU A 176 -5.54 14.06 -8.76
N ARG A 177 -4.90 15.19 -8.44
CA ARG A 177 -3.52 15.51 -8.81
C ARG A 177 -2.79 15.96 -7.55
N GLU A 178 -1.65 15.35 -7.25
CA GLU A 178 -0.84 15.66 -6.07
C GLU A 178 0.63 15.69 -6.47
N GLU A 179 1.38 16.68 -5.95
CA GLU A 179 2.82 16.78 -6.16
C GLU A 179 3.54 15.91 -5.12
N VAL A 180 4.35 14.96 -5.60
CA VAL A 180 5.18 14.09 -4.78
C VAL A 180 6.62 14.19 -5.25
N ASP A 181 7.51 14.65 -4.38
CA ASP A 181 8.94 14.87 -4.67
C ASP A 181 9.19 15.75 -5.90
N GLY A 182 8.39 16.82 -6.07
CA GLY A 182 8.49 17.75 -7.19
C GLY A 182 7.87 17.27 -8.50
N ILE A 183 7.17 16.12 -8.49
CA ILE A 183 6.49 15.57 -9.67
C ILE A 183 5.00 15.50 -9.40
N THR A 184 4.19 16.11 -10.26
CA THR A 184 2.73 15.97 -10.20
C THR A 184 2.32 14.58 -10.70
N LEU A 185 1.65 13.82 -9.83
CA LEU A 185 1.15 12.47 -10.10
C LEU A 185 -0.39 12.45 -10.03
N THR A 186 -1.01 11.54 -10.78
CA THR A 186 -2.43 11.19 -10.62
C THR A 186 -2.64 10.26 -9.42
N GLY A 187 -3.87 10.16 -8.91
CA GLY A 187 -4.18 9.24 -7.83
C GLY A 187 -3.81 7.78 -8.13
N ALA A 188 -4.05 7.31 -9.35
CA ALA A 188 -3.66 5.97 -9.78
C ALA A 188 -2.13 5.78 -9.79
N GLN A 189 -1.37 6.77 -10.26
CA GLN A 189 0.10 6.73 -10.25
C GLN A 189 0.66 6.70 -8.84
N ILE A 190 0.03 7.39 -7.89
CA ILE A 190 0.43 7.36 -6.48
C ILE A 190 0.21 5.97 -5.88
N VAL A 191 -0.94 5.33 -6.15
CA VAL A 191 -1.21 3.95 -5.71
C VAL A 191 -0.17 2.99 -6.30
N GLU A 192 0.11 3.07 -7.60
CA GLU A 192 1.13 2.24 -8.25
C GLU A 192 2.53 2.48 -7.65
N ARG A 193 2.87 3.73 -7.35
CA ARG A 193 4.15 4.10 -6.74
C ARG A 193 4.30 3.47 -5.35
N VAL A 194 3.35 3.69 -4.46
CA VAL A 194 3.36 3.11 -3.11
C VAL A 194 3.39 1.58 -3.16
N SER A 195 2.58 0.99 -4.05
CA SER A 195 2.56 -0.46 -4.25
C SER A 195 3.93 -1.03 -4.63
N ARG A 196 4.71 -0.31 -5.44
CA ARG A 196 6.07 -0.73 -5.85
C ARG A 196 7.09 -0.49 -4.74
N GLU A 197 7.08 0.69 -4.13
CA GLU A 197 8.05 1.07 -3.09
C GLU A 197 7.92 0.20 -1.83
N TYR A 198 6.70 -0.10 -1.43
CA TYR A 198 6.41 -0.89 -0.23
C TYR A 198 6.12 -2.35 -0.55
N SER A 199 6.09 -2.77 -1.82
CA SER A 199 5.74 -4.13 -2.22
C SER A 199 4.39 -4.62 -1.67
N VAL A 200 3.40 -3.72 -1.57
CA VAL A 200 2.03 -4.03 -1.14
C VAL A 200 1.10 -4.07 -2.34
N ASN A 201 0.19 -5.04 -2.39
CA ASN A 201 -0.74 -5.22 -3.50
C ASN A 201 -1.62 -3.97 -3.72
N PRO A 202 -1.68 -3.41 -4.94
CA PRO A 202 -2.43 -2.19 -5.20
C PRO A 202 -3.94 -2.36 -4.98
N ARG A 203 -4.48 -3.58 -5.12
CA ARG A 203 -5.90 -3.87 -4.84
C ARG A 203 -6.21 -3.67 -3.36
N LEU A 204 -5.30 -4.08 -2.48
CA LEU A 204 -5.44 -3.90 -1.04
C LEU A 204 -5.36 -2.43 -0.64
N LEU A 205 -4.42 -1.68 -1.24
CA LEU A 205 -4.32 -0.23 -1.02
C LEU A 205 -5.60 0.50 -1.43
N LEU A 206 -6.17 0.15 -2.58
CA LEU A 206 -7.45 0.71 -3.04
C LEU A 206 -8.62 0.30 -2.13
N ALA A 207 -8.64 -0.94 -1.64
CA ALA A 207 -9.68 -1.42 -0.74
C ALA A 207 -9.67 -0.67 0.60
N ILE A 208 -8.49 -0.46 1.19
CA ILE A 208 -8.33 0.31 2.43
C ILE A 208 -8.71 1.77 2.20
N LEU A 209 -8.27 2.36 1.09
CA LEU A 209 -8.62 3.72 0.72
C LEU A 209 -10.14 3.88 0.56
N GLU A 210 -10.81 2.95 -0.14
CA GLU A 210 -12.26 2.96 -0.25
C GLU A 210 -12.93 2.83 1.12
N TYR A 211 -12.49 1.89 1.94
CA TYR A 211 -13.06 1.66 3.27
C TYR A 211 -12.97 2.91 4.15
N GLN A 212 -11.84 3.61 4.14
CA GLN A 212 -11.58 4.76 4.99
C GLN A 212 -12.18 6.07 4.46
N SER A 213 -12.10 6.32 3.15
CA SER A 213 -12.42 7.64 2.60
C SER A 213 -13.44 7.67 1.49
N ARG A 214 -13.82 6.52 0.93
CA ARG A 214 -14.70 6.43 -0.24
C ARG A 214 -14.16 7.09 -1.51
N TRP A 215 -12.85 7.35 -1.59
CA TRP A 215 -12.24 8.04 -2.75
C TRP A 215 -12.28 7.24 -4.05
N VAL A 216 -12.42 5.91 -3.96
CA VAL A 216 -12.41 5.02 -5.13
C VAL A 216 -13.79 4.95 -5.78
N THR A 217 -14.87 5.04 -5.00
CA THR A 217 -16.24 4.95 -5.51
C THR A 217 -16.93 6.30 -5.69
N LEU A 218 -16.72 7.25 -4.77
CA LEU A 218 -17.40 8.54 -4.79
C LEU A 218 -16.59 9.60 -5.53
N ARG A 219 -17.30 10.45 -6.28
CA ARG A 219 -16.73 11.66 -6.87
C ARG A 219 -16.49 12.75 -5.83
N ASN A 220 -17.39 12.85 -4.85
CA ASN A 220 -17.35 13.83 -3.77
C ASN A 220 -17.35 13.08 -2.42
N PRO A 221 -16.18 12.69 -1.91
CA PRO A 221 -16.05 11.98 -0.64
C PRO A 221 -16.27 12.94 0.54
N PRO A 222 -16.44 12.43 1.78
CA PRO A 222 -16.60 13.26 2.96
C PRO A 222 -15.41 14.22 3.15
N GLU A 223 -15.68 15.49 3.47
CA GLU A 223 -14.68 16.56 3.53
C GLU A 223 -13.55 16.29 4.55
N ASN A 224 -13.87 15.62 5.66
CA ASN A 224 -12.90 15.26 6.69
C ASN A 224 -11.85 14.24 6.22
N THR A 225 -12.02 13.64 5.05
CA THR A 225 -11.08 12.67 4.47
C THR A 225 -10.13 13.27 3.44
N LEU A 226 -10.33 14.53 3.05
CA LEU A 226 -9.58 15.16 1.94
C LEU A 226 -8.08 15.29 2.22
N ASP A 227 -7.73 15.59 3.46
CA ASP A 227 -6.33 15.72 3.89
C ASP A 227 -5.71 14.39 4.36
N TYR A 228 -6.54 13.54 4.99
CA TYR A 228 -6.11 12.30 5.64
C TYR A 228 -6.99 11.11 5.24
N PRO A 229 -6.93 10.66 3.97
CA PRO A 229 -7.78 9.58 3.46
C PRO A 229 -7.66 8.23 4.17
N ILE A 230 -6.62 8.00 4.98
CA ILE A 230 -6.45 6.75 5.76
C ILE A 230 -6.79 6.98 7.25
N GLY A 231 -7.10 8.22 7.64
CA GLY A 231 -7.47 8.58 9.01
C GLY A 231 -6.29 8.81 9.94
N TYR A 232 -5.04 8.79 9.45
CA TYR A 232 -3.88 9.11 10.27
C TYR A 232 -3.66 10.64 10.33
N LEU A 233 -4.20 11.26 11.38
CA LEU A 233 -4.26 12.72 11.56
C LEU A 233 -2.92 13.31 12.03
N HIS A 234 -1.93 13.37 11.15
CA HIS A 234 -0.63 13.97 11.43
C HIS A 234 -0.19 14.92 10.30
N PRO A 235 0.16 16.19 10.56
CA PRO A 235 0.48 17.17 9.51
C PRO A 235 1.56 16.71 8.52
N ALA A 236 2.60 16.04 9.01
CA ALA A 236 3.66 15.49 8.15
C ALA A 236 3.22 14.33 7.24
N TYR A 237 1.99 13.83 7.39
CA TYR A 237 1.39 12.73 6.62
C TYR A 237 0.17 13.17 5.83
N LYS A 238 -0.07 14.48 5.66
CA LYS A 238 -1.13 15.00 4.79
C LYS A 238 -0.88 14.58 3.33
N GLY A 239 -1.95 14.25 2.62
CA GLY A 239 -1.93 13.85 1.21
C GLY A 239 -1.96 12.34 0.99
N LEU A 240 -2.37 11.92 -0.20
CA LEU A 240 -2.59 10.52 -0.54
C LEU A 240 -1.30 9.70 -0.43
N TYR A 241 -0.20 10.21 -0.99
CA TYR A 241 1.05 9.45 -1.03
C TYR A 241 1.54 9.09 0.36
N ARG A 242 1.54 10.08 1.28
CA ARG A 242 2.03 9.87 2.65
C ARG A 242 1.09 9.00 3.47
N GLN A 243 -0.22 9.15 3.31
CA GLN A 243 -1.20 8.30 3.98
C GLN A 243 -1.11 6.84 3.53
N LEU A 244 -1.02 6.58 2.21
CA LEU A 244 -0.87 5.21 1.69
C LEU A 244 0.49 4.62 2.03
N SER A 245 1.56 5.41 2.01
CA SER A 245 2.89 4.97 2.46
C SER A 245 2.88 4.55 3.93
N TRP A 246 2.22 5.33 4.79
CA TRP A 246 2.01 4.97 6.19
C TRP A 246 1.20 3.68 6.34
N ALA A 247 0.11 3.54 5.58
CA ALA A 247 -0.71 2.33 5.59
C ALA A 247 0.10 1.09 5.17
N ALA A 248 0.82 1.19 4.04
CA ALA A 248 1.64 0.12 3.48
C ALA A 248 2.76 -0.30 4.44
N ASN A 249 3.40 0.66 5.11
CA ASN A 249 4.41 0.38 6.12
C ASN A 249 3.83 -0.39 7.32
N ASN A 250 2.63 -0.04 7.78
CA ASN A 250 1.96 -0.75 8.87
C ASN A 250 1.51 -2.16 8.46
N LEU A 251 1.00 -2.34 7.24
CA LEU A 251 0.68 -3.67 6.68
C LEU A 251 1.92 -4.57 6.64
N ASN A 252 3.04 -4.05 6.12
CA ASN A 252 4.31 -4.77 6.09
C ASN A 252 4.80 -5.11 7.49
N ARG A 253 4.76 -4.16 8.43
CA ARG A 253 5.12 -4.41 9.82
C ARG A 253 4.27 -5.55 10.41
N GLY A 254 2.96 -5.53 10.14
CA GLY A 254 2.01 -6.60 10.44
C GLY A 254 2.50 -7.96 9.97
N TYR A 255 2.58 -8.07 8.65
CA TYR A 255 2.92 -9.28 7.92
C TYR A 255 4.28 -9.85 8.33
N TYR A 256 5.34 -9.05 8.32
CA TYR A 256 6.70 -9.55 8.53
C TYR A 256 7.02 -9.81 10.00
N LEU A 257 6.45 -9.07 10.96
CA LEU A 257 6.58 -9.42 12.37
C LEU A 257 5.85 -10.72 12.69
N TRP A 258 4.66 -10.95 12.12
CA TRP A 258 3.99 -12.25 12.25
C TRP A 258 4.85 -13.39 11.69
N LYS A 259 5.31 -13.27 10.44
CA LYS A 259 6.11 -14.31 9.76
C LYS A 259 7.43 -14.64 10.46
N SER A 260 8.00 -13.69 11.21
CA SER A 260 9.25 -13.87 11.95
C SER A 260 9.05 -14.25 13.42
N GLY A 261 7.81 -14.39 13.89
CA GLY A 261 7.50 -14.58 15.31
C GLY A 261 7.90 -13.39 16.18
N GLY A 262 7.95 -12.18 15.61
CA GLY A 262 8.39 -10.95 16.25
C GLY A 262 7.27 -10.11 16.88
N VAL A 263 6.03 -10.62 16.92
CA VAL A 263 4.88 -9.92 17.50
C VAL A 263 4.18 -10.76 18.56
N ALA A 264 4.13 -10.23 19.78
CA ALA A 264 3.33 -10.79 20.87
C ALA A 264 1.90 -10.25 20.89
N ALA A 265 1.73 -8.98 20.51
CA ALA A 265 0.44 -8.29 20.48
C ALA A 265 0.51 -7.01 19.64
N TRP A 266 -0.65 -6.57 19.17
CA TRP A 266 -0.84 -5.32 18.42
C TRP A 266 -1.37 -4.23 19.33
N ILE A 267 -0.82 -3.03 19.22
CA ILE A 267 -1.38 -1.83 19.85
C ILE A 267 -2.34 -1.21 18.83
N LEU A 268 -3.62 -1.15 19.17
CA LEU A 268 -4.65 -0.55 18.32
C LEU A 268 -4.68 0.97 18.48
N SER A 269 -5.46 1.65 17.63
CA SER A 269 -5.54 3.11 17.62
C SER A 269 -6.09 3.72 18.91
N ASP A 270 -6.86 2.96 19.68
CA ASP A 270 -7.37 3.35 21.00
C ASP A 270 -6.37 3.07 22.13
N GLY A 271 -5.18 2.55 21.82
CA GLY A 271 -4.14 2.19 22.77
C GLY A 271 -4.32 0.81 23.42
N SER A 272 -5.38 0.08 23.07
CA SER A 272 -5.57 -1.30 23.54
C SER A 272 -4.51 -2.23 22.96
N LEU A 273 -4.08 -3.22 23.75
CA LEU A 273 -3.09 -4.21 23.36
C LEU A 273 -3.81 -5.55 23.13
N VAL A 274 -3.79 -6.07 21.90
CA VAL A 274 -4.52 -7.29 21.54
C VAL A 274 -3.55 -8.33 20.98
N PRO A 275 -3.35 -9.48 21.63
CA PRO A 275 -2.63 -10.60 21.05
C PRO A 275 -3.34 -11.10 19.78
N PRO A 276 -2.61 -11.40 18.70
CA PRO A 276 -3.20 -12.13 17.58
C PRO A 276 -3.62 -13.55 18.03
N ASP A 277 -4.62 -14.12 17.38
CA ASP A 277 -4.89 -15.55 17.51
C ASP A 277 -3.72 -16.34 16.88
N GLU A 278 -3.31 -17.43 17.52
CA GLU A 278 -2.17 -18.24 17.07
C GLU A 278 -2.37 -18.83 15.67
N THR A 279 -3.61 -18.95 15.20
CA THR A 279 -3.96 -19.54 13.89
C THR A 279 -4.23 -18.52 12.79
N ILE A 280 -4.20 -17.21 13.09
CA ILE A 280 -4.38 -16.17 12.07
C ILE A 280 -3.26 -16.29 11.03
N ASN A 281 -3.57 -15.94 9.78
CA ASN A 281 -2.53 -15.88 8.75
C ASN A 281 -1.87 -14.50 8.73
N ALA A 282 -0.78 -14.36 7.96
CA ALA A 282 0.00 -13.12 7.93
C ALA A 282 -0.71 -11.96 7.21
N GLY A 283 -1.60 -12.30 6.27
CA GLY A 283 -2.30 -11.37 5.38
C GLY A 283 -3.54 -10.73 5.98
#